data_AF-A0A3G1KLQ9-F1
#
_entry.id   AF-A0A3G1KLQ9-F1
#
_cell.length_a   1.000
_cell.length_b   1.000
_cell.length_c   1.000
_cell.angle_alpha   90.00
_cell.angle_beta   90.00
_cell.angle_gamma   90.00
#
_symmetry.space_group_name_H-M   'P 1'
#
loop_
_entity.id
_entity.type
_entity.pdbx_description
1 polymer ?
#
loop_
_entity_poly.entity_id
_entity_poly.type
_entity_poly.pdbx_seq_one_letter_code
_entity_poly.pdbx_strand_id
1 'polypeptide(L)'
;KDVRVNFSTGKAQIEHDNEADDIIKEVSKAGYTATLVTSSRQPAESRHHKGKNGPIIFSGILIALGFIGSHTGIASYMTTVLYAIAMIVSGYKPAKSAYYGIKSRSLDMNVLMTVAALGAAVIGEWLEGATVVWLFALGVALQTRSIEQTRNSIRGLMDLAPSEAWVKENGQLIKKAA
;
A
#
# COMPACT_ATOMS: atom_id res chain seq x y z
N LYS A 1 22.80 4.20 -13.91
CA LYS A 1 21.55 3.74 -13.29
C LYS A 1 21.74 3.67 -11.78
N ASP A 2 21.59 4.81 -11.10
CA ASP A 2 21.68 4.92 -9.65
C ASP A 2 20.27 5.11 -9.07
N VAL A 3 19.99 4.49 -7.92
CA VAL A 3 18.70 4.59 -7.24
C VAL A 3 18.95 4.84 -5.76
N ARG A 4 18.55 6.02 -5.30
CA ARG A 4 18.58 6.39 -3.88
C ARG A 4 17.17 6.59 -3.35
N VAL A 5 16.83 5.86 -2.29
CA VAL A 5 15.52 5.94 -1.65
C VAL A 5 15.68 6.47 -0.23
N ASN A 6 14.98 7.55 0.09
CA ASN A 6 14.87 8.07 1.43
C ASN A 6 13.54 7.61 2.05
N PHE A 7 13.61 6.56 2.86
CA PHE A 7 12.42 5.94 3.47
C PHE A 7 11.71 6.85 4.48
N SER A 8 12.44 7.77 5.12
CA SER A 8 11.90 8.72 6.10
C SER A 8 10.99 9.75 5.45
N THR A 9 11.37 10.24 4.27
CA THR A 9 10.60 11.25 3.52
C THR A 9 9.69 10.65 2.46
N GLY A 10 9.86 9.37 2.12
CA GLY A 10 9.13 8.68 1.06
C GLY A 10 9.52 9.13 -0.35
N LYS A 11 10.71 9.73 -0.52
CA LYS A 11 11.22 10.20 -1.80
C LYS A 11 12.21 9.19 -2.37
N ALA A 12 12.15 8.95 -3.68
CA ALA A 12 13.11 8.16 -4.42
C ALA A 12 13.72 9.03 -5.54
N GLN A 13 15.04 9.04 -5.62
CA GLN A 13 15.80 9.68 -6.69
C GLN A 13 16.39 8.59 -7.57
N ILE A 14 16.00 8.60 -8.84
CA ILE A 14 16.31 7.55 -9.81
C ILE A 14 16.96 8.22 -11.02
N GLU A 15 18.17 7.81 -11.35
CA GLU A 15 18.87 8.25 -12.56
C GLU A 15 18.81 7.12 -13.60
N HIS A 16 18.06 7.32 -14.67
CA HIS A 16 17.81 6.31 -15.69
C HIS A 16 17.45 6.94 -17.04
N ASP A 17 17.78 6.25 -18.13
CA ASP A 17 17.48 6.66 -19.52
C ASP A 17 16.03 6.39 -19.96
N ASN A 18 15.18 5.86 -19.07
CA ASN A 18 13.81 5.50 -19.40
C ASN A 18 12.89 6.68 -19.10
N GLU A 19 11.75 6.73 -19.79
CA GLU A 19 10.71 7.70 -19.46
C GLU A 19 10.21 7.50 -18.03
N ALA A 20 9.85 8.61 -17.37
CA ALA A 20 9.37 8.58 -16.00
C ALA A 20 8.11 7.72 -15.83
N ASP A 21 7.25 7.67 -16.85
CA ASP A 21 6.02 6.88 -16.83
C ASP A 21 6.29 5.37 -16.77
N ASP A 22 7.35 4.90 -17.44
CA ASP A 22 7.78 3.51 -17.37
C ASP A 22 8.30 3.17 -15.96
N ILE A 23 9.04 4.09 -15.33
CA ILE A 23 9.53 3.91 -13.96
C ILE A 23 8.35 3.86 -12.98
N ILE A 24 7.38 4.76 -13.11
CA ILE A 24 6.16 4.77 -12.28
C ILE A 24 5.38 3.47 -12.46
N LYS A 25 5.24 3.00 -13.71
CA LYS A 25 4.56 1.74 -14.03
C LYS A 25 5.28 0.56 -13.38
N GLU A 26 6.60 0.50 -13.40
CA GLU A 26 7.37 -0.58 -12.79
C GLU A 26 7.24 -0.57 -11.25
N VAL A 27 7.33 0.61 -10.62
CA VAL A 27 7.11 0.77 -9.18
C VAL A 27 5.67 0.38 -8.79
N SER A 28 4.70 0.60 -9.66
CA SER A 28 3.30 0.18 -9.47
C SER A 28 3.09 -1.34 -9.54
N LYS A 29 3.93 -2.05 -10.30
CA LYS A 29 3.88 -3.52 -10.34
C LYS A 29 4.33 -4.12 -9.01
N ALA A 30 5.28 -3.48 -8.35
CA ALA A 30 5.73 -3.81 -7.00
C ALA A 30 4.73 -3.41 -5.89
N GLY A 31 3.57 -2.83 -6.24
CA GLY A 31 2.50 -2.50 -5.29
C GLY A 31 2.60 -1.11 -4.66
N TYR A 32 3.53 -0.27 -5.12
CA TYR A 32 3.68 1.11 -4.65
C TYR A 32 2.97 2.11 -5.56
N THR A 33 2.64 3.31 -5.05
CA THR A 33 2.12 4.41 -5.87
C THR A 33 3.19 5.51 -5.90
N ALA A 34 3.69 5.84 -7.09
CA ALA A 34 4.68 6.88 -7.29
C ALA A 34 4.08 8.03 -8.09
N THR A 35 4.51 9.25 -7.76
CA THR A 35 4.19 10.48 -8.51
C THR A 35 5.48 11.28 -8.69
N LEU A 36 5.63 11.95 -9.84
CA LEU A 36 6.76 12.83 -10.08
C LEU A 36 6.70 14.03 -9.14
N VAL A 37 7.82 14.30 -8.47
CA VAL A 37 7.99 15.49 -7.65
C VAL A 37 8.29 16.66 -8.59
N THR A 38 7.25 17.38 -9.03
CA THR A 38 7.38 18.61 -9.83
C THR A 38 7.74 19.79 -8.93
N SER A 39 8.74 20.59 -9.32
CA SER A 39 9.29 21.75 -8.59
C SER A 39 8.35 22.95 -8.41
N SER A 40 7.09 22.90 -8.86
CA SER A 40 6.14 23.97 -8.56
C SER A 40 5.72 23.89 -7.10
N ARG A 41 6.23 24.84 -6.30
CA ARG A 41 5.71 25.26 -4.97
C ARG A 41 4.25 25.71 -5.10
N GLN A 42 3.34 24.81 -5.41
CA GLN A 42 1.96 24.93 -4.97
C GLN A 42 1.90 24.31 -3.57
N PRO A 43 1.19 24.93 -2.61
CA PRO A 43 0.91 24.27 -1.34
C PRO A 43 0.33 22.92 -1.73
N ALA A 44 0.97 21.85 -1.25
CA ALA A 44 0.41 20.53 -1.41
C ALA A 44 -0.91 20.55 -0.64
N GLU A 45 -2.01 20.90 -1.31
CA GLU A 45 -3.31 20.37 -0.96
C GLU A 45 -3.06 18.88 -0.91
N SER A 46 -3.01 18.37 0.32
CA SER A 46 -2.98 16.96 0.60
C SER A 46 -4.23 16.41 -0.07
N ARG A 47 -4.08 15.98 -1.32
CA ARG A 47 -5.07 15.15 -2.00
C ARG A 47 -5.10 13.89 -1.17
N HIS A 48 -5.96 13.95 -0.17
CA HIS A 48 -6.30 12.92 0.76
C HIS A 48 -6.55 11.71 -0.12
N HIS A 49 -5.58 10.78 -0.15
CA HIS A 49 -5.69 9.57 -0.95
C HIS A 49 -6.89 8.83 -0.36
N LYS A 50 -8.06 9.06 -0.97
CA LYS A 50 -9.36 8.65 -0.46
C LYS A 50 -9.24 7.16 -0.17
N GLY A 51 -9.28 6.82 1.12
CA GLY A 51 -8.81 5.53 1.62
C GLY A 51 -9.40 4.40 0.77
N LYS A 52 -8.54 3.73 0.00
CA LYS A 52 -8.91 2.56 -0.82
C LYS A 52 -9.15 1.34 0.07
N ASN A 53 -9.88 1.53 1.17
CA ASN A 53 -10.32 0.50 2.10
C ASN A 53 -11.67 -0.10 1.66
N GLY A 54 -12.33 0.51 0.66
CA GLY A 54 -13.55 0.00 0.03
C GLY A 54 -13.53 -1.50 -0.27
N PRO A 55 -12.51 -2.05 -0.97
CA PRO A 55 -12.44 -3.49 -1.24
C PRO A 55 -12.33 -4.33 0.03
N ILE A 56 -11.59 -3.89 1.06
CA ILE A 56 -11.44 -4.62 2.32
C ILE A 56 -12.77 -4.67 3.08
N ILE A 57 -13.47 -3.54 3.17
CA ILE A 57 -14.79 -3.46 3.82
C ILE A 57 -15.79 -4.33 3.06
N PHE A 58 -15.81 -4.23 1.73
CA PHE A 58 -16.69 -5.03 0.87
C PHE A 58 -16.46 -6.53 1.04
N SER A 59 -15.21 -7.00 1.00
CA SER A 59 -14.89 -8.42 1.23
C SER A 59 -15.23 -8.87 2.65
N GLY A 60 -15.07 -8.00 3.65
CA GLY A 60 -15.44 -8.33 5.04
C GLY A 60 -16.95 -8.51 5.22
N ILE A 61 -17.75 -7.65 4.58
CA ILE A 61 -19.21 -7.80 4.54
C ILE A 61 -19.60 -9.11 3.85
N LEU A 62 -18.94 -9.46 2.73
CA LEU A 62 -19.21 -10.72 2.03
C LEU A 62 -18.91 -11.95 2.91
N ILE A 63 -17.80 -11.94 3.66
CA ILE A 63 -17.46 -13.02 4.60
C ILE A 63 -18.52 -13.10 5.70
N ALA A 64 -18.93 -11.97 6.28
CA ALA A 64 -19.96 -11.93 7.31
C ALA A 64 -21.31 -12.47 6.80
N LEU A 65 -21.73 -12.08 5.59
CA LEU A 65 -22.95 -12.59 4.96
C LEU A 65 -22.84 -14.09 4.66
N GLY A 66 -21.70 -14.56 4.16
CA GLY A 66 -21.46 -15.98 3.93
C GLY A 66 -21.53 -16.79 5.24
N PHE A 67 -20.93 -16.26 6.31
CA PHE A 67 -20.94 -16.87 7.65
C PHE A 67 -22.35 -16.98 8.22
N ILE A 68 -23.12 -15.88 8.20
CA ILE A 68 -24.52 -15.89 8.66
C ILE A 68 -25.34 -16.86 7.79
N GLY A 69 -25.18 -16.80 6.47
CA GLY A 69 -25.88 -17.66 5.52
C GLY A 69 -25.61 -19.15 5.74
N SER A 70 -24.38 -19.49 6.14
CA SER A 70 -24.00 -20.87 6.48
C SER A 70 -24.76 -21.41 7.70
N HIS A 71 -25.13 -20.52 8.63
CA HIS A 71 -25.86 -20.86 9.85
C HIS A 71 -27.38 -20.87 9.67
N THR A 72 -27.91 -20.15 8.68
CA THR A 72 -29.36 -20.06 8.41
C THR A 72 -29.87 -21.11 7.42
N GLY A 73 -29.04 -22.09 7.03
CA GLY A 73 -29.43 -23.16 6.12
C GLY A 73 -29.50 -22.76 4.64
N ILE A 74 -28.83 -21.68 4.23
CA ILE A 74 -28.66 -21.34 2.82
C ILE A 74 -27.82 -22.43 2.15
N ALA A 75 -28.11 -22.71 0.87
CA ALA A 75 -27.36 -23.70 0.08
C ALA A 75 -25.84 -23.47 0.20
N SER A 76 -25.12 -24.53 0.57
CA SER A 76 -23.65 -24.51 0.79
C SER A 76 -22.88 -23.94 -0.42
N TYR A 77 -23.40 -24.13 -1.64
CA TYR A 77 -22.80 -23.56 -2.84
C TYR A 77 -22.81 -22.02 -2.85
N MET A 78 -23.88 -21.38 -2.38
CA MET A 78 -23.97 -19.91 -2.33
C MET A 78 -22.96 -19.33 -1.34
N THR A 79 -22.79 -19.94 -0.16
CA THR A 79 -21.83 -19.45 0.84
C THR A 79 -20.39 -19.62 0.36
N THR A 80 -20.07 -20.74 -0.29
CA THR A 80 -18.78 -20.96 -0.96
C THR A 80 -18.48 -19.89 -2.00
N VAL A 81 -19.45 -19.54 -2.86
CA VAL A 81 -19.28 -18.48 -3.86
C VAL A 81 -19.01 -17.11 -3.20
N LEU A 82 -19.72 -16.79 -2.11
CA LEU A 82 -19.49 -15.56 -1.34
C LEU A 82 -18.06 -15.51 -0.78
N TYR A 83 -17.59 -16.60 -0.18
CA TYR A 83 -16.22 -16.68 0.33
C TYR A 83 -15.17 -16.62 -0.77
N ALA A 84 -15.40 -17.29 -1.91
CA ALA A 84 -14.51 -17.25 -3.05
C ALA A 84 -14.37 -15.83 -3.60
N ILE A 85 -15.48 -15.09 -3.75
CA ILE A 85 -15.44 -13.68 -4.18
C ILE A 85 -14.67 -12.83 -3.15
N ALA A 86 -14.92 -13.01 -1.86
CA ALA A 86 -14.21 -12.28 -0.82
C ALA A 86 -12.70 -12.53 -0.86
N MET A 87 -12.30 -13.79 -1.01
CA MET A 87 -10.91 -14.23 -1.12
C MET A 87 -10.22 -13.63 -2.35
N ILE A 88 -10.90 -13.56 -3.50
CA ILE A 88 -10.35 -12.93 -4.70
C ILE A 88 -10.17 -11.42 -4.50
N VAL A 89 -11.17 -10.74 -3.93
CA VAL A 89 -11.12 -9.29 -3.71
C VAL A 89 -9.99 -8.89 -2.75
N SER A 90 -9.85 -9.59 -1.63
CA SER A 90 -8.80 -9.32 -0.64
C SER A 90 -7.42 -9.86 -1.06
N GLY A 91 -7.40 -10.98 -1.79
CA GLY A 91 -6.19 -11.68 -2.24
C GLY A 91 -5.56 -11.16 -3.52
N TYR A 92 -6.26 -10.34 -4.33
CA TYR A 92 -5.75 -9.86 -5.61
C TYR A 92 -4.40 -9.15 -5.50
N LYS A 93 -4.25 -8.24 -4.53
CA LYS A 93 -2.99 -7.50 -4.32
C LYS A 93 -1.85 -8.43 -3.87
N PRO A 94 -1.99 -9.22 -2.80
CA PRO A 94 -0.97 -10.19 -2.40
C PRO A 94 -0.60 -11.18 -3.52
N ALA A 95 -1.59 -11.72 -4.24
CA ALA A 95 -1.34 -12.65 -5.34
C ALA A 95 -0.52 -12.03 -6.47
N LYS A 96 -0.81 -10.76 -6.82
CA LYS A 96 0.01 -10.01 -7.78
C LYS A 96 1.43 -9.83 -7.27
N SER A 97 1.62 -9.41 -6.03
CA SER A 97 2.95 -9.24 -5.43
C SER A 97 3.72 -10.56 -5.38
N ALA A 98 3.05 -11.66 -5.00
CA ALA A 98 3.60 -13.00 -4.97
C ALA A 98 4.12 -13.44 -6.35
N TYR A 99 3.36 -13.18 -7.42
CA TYR A 99 3.78 -13.49 -8.78
C TYR A 99 5.10 -12.79 -9.15
N TYR A 100 5.23 -11.50 -8.84
CA TYR A 100 6.48 -10.75 -9.08
C TYR A 100 7.61 -11.20 -8.16
N GLY A 101 7.32 -11.52 -6.89
CA GLY A 101 8.26 -12.06 -5.93
C GLY A 101 8.90 -13.36 -6.44
N ILE A 102 8.06 -14.31 -6.85
CA ILE A 102 8.51 -15.59 -7.44
C ILE A 102 9.35 -15.33 -8.70
N LYS A 103 8.92 -14.43 -9.58
CA LYS A 103 9.68 -14.07 -10.79
C LYS A 103 11.08 -13.52 -10.46
N SER A 104 11.20 -12.75 -9.37
CA SER A 104 12.47 -12.24 -8.84
C SER A 104 13.24 -13.23 -7.95
N ARG A 105 12.75 -14.48 -7.78
CA ARG A 105 13.30 -15.48 -6.84
C ARG A 105 13.33 -14.99 -5.37
N SER A 106 12.39 -14.13 -5.01
CA SER A 106 12.17 -13.65 -3.64
C SER A 106 10.91 -14.31 -3.08
N LEU A 107 11.10 -15.18 -2.08
CA LEU A 107 10.00 -15.84 -1.38
C LEU A 107 9.61 -14.97 -0.17
N ASP A 108 8.64 -14.10 -0.38
CA ASP A 108 8.15 -13.18 0.65
C ASP A 108 6.84 -13.68 1.31
N MET A 109 6.34 -12.87 2.24
CA MET A 109 5.09 -13.15 2.95
C MET A 109 3.87 -13.25 2.01
N ASN A 110 3.89 -12.55 0.87
CA ASN A 110 2.81 -12.60 -0.12
C ASN A 110 2.79 -13.95 -0.84
N VAL A 111 3.96 -14.53 -1.14
CA VAL A 111 4.08 -15.87 -1.71
C VAL A 111 3.50 -16.91 -0.76
N LEU A 112 3.94 -16.91 0.50
CA LEU A 112 3.45 -17.83 1.51
C LEU A 112 1.92 -17.72 1.68
N MET A 113 1.40 -16.50 1.76
CA MET A 113 -0.03 -16.23 1.85
C MET A 113 -0.82 -16.75 0.65
N THR A 114 -0.32 -16.55 -0.56
CA THR A 114 -1.00 -16.99 -1.80
C THR A 114 -1.06 -18.51 -1.86
N VAL A 115 0.02 -19.20 -1.48
CA VAL A 115 0.05 -20.67 -1.40
C VAL A 115 -0.94 -21.18 -0.35
N ALA A 116 -1.01 -20.56 0.82
CA ALA A 116 -1.97 -20.93 1.87
C ALA A 116 -3.43 -20.74 1.41
N ALA A 117 -3.74 -19.63 0.75
CA ALA A 117 -5.07 -19.36 0.20
C ALA A 117 -5.49 -20.39 -0.86
N LEU A 118 -4.57 -20.76 -1.75
CA LEU A 118 -4.80 -21.82 -2.73
C LEU A 118 -4.99 -23.18 -2.05
N GLY A 119 -4.20 -23.49 -1.02
CA GLY A 119 -4.34 -24.72 -0.24
C GLY A 119 -5.73 -24.83 0.40
N ALA A 120 -6.20 -23.76 1.04
CA ALA A 120 -7.54 -23.69 1.61
C ALA A 120 -8.63 -23.90 0.55
N ALA A 121 -8.48 -23.28 -0.63
CA ALA A 121 -9.42 -23.47 -1.75
C ALA A 121 -9.44 -24.92 -2.28
N VAL A 122 -8.29 -25.60 -2.33
CA VAL A 122 -8.18 -27.00 -2.80
C VAL A 122 -8.79 -27.99 -1.81
N ILE A 123 -8.61 -27.76 -0.50
CA ILE A 123 -9.14 -28.63 0.55
C ILE A 123 -10.65 -28.39 0.78
N GLY A 124 -11.19 -27.27 0.27
CA GLY A 124 -12.59 -26.90 0.41
C GLY A 124 -12.89 -26.02 1.63
N GLU A 125 -11.85 -25.56 2.35
CA GLU A 125 -11.95 -24.68 3.52
C GLU A 125 -12.02 -23.20 3.11
N TRP A 126 -13.10 -22.85 2.41
CA TRP A 126 -13.28 -21.52 1.83
C TRP A 126 -13.41 -20.41 2.86
N LEU A 127 -14.07 -20.66 4.00
CA LEU A 127 -14.25 -19.68 5.07
C LEU A 127 -12.90 -19.33 5.72
N GLU A 128 -12.12 -20.34 6.11
CA GLU A 128 -10.83 -20.15 6.75
C GLU A 128 -9.87 -19.40 5.82
N GLY A 129 -9.79 -19.85 4.56
CA GLY A 129 -8.96 -19.20 3.56
C GLY A 129 -9.37 -17.73 3.32
N ALA A 130 -10.66 -17.46 3.14
CA ALA A 130 -11.15 -16.09 2.91
C ALA A 130 -10.86 -15.19 4.12
N THR A 131 -11.01 -15.71 5.33
CA THR A 131 -10.77 -14.97 6.58
C THR A 131 -9.29 -14.63 6.75
N VAL A 132 -8.39 -15.60 6.56
CA VAL A 132 -6.95 -15.37 6.65
C VAL A 132 -6.48 -14.34 5.62
N VAL A 133 -6.96 -14.47 4.37
CA VAL A 133 -6.61 -13.54 3.29
C VAL A 133 -7.12 -12.12 3.60
N TRP A 134 -8.33 -12.01 4.12
CA TRP A 134 -8.93 -10.74 4.50
C TRP A 134 -8.21 -10.06 5.67
N LEU A 135 -7.92 -10.80 6.74
CA LEU A 135 -7.21 -10.28 7.91
C LEU A 135 -5.81 -9.78 7.57
N PHE A 136 -5.10 -10.49 6.70
CA PHE A 136 -3.83 -10.02 6.17
C PHE A 136 -3.99 -8.68 5.43
N ALA A 137 -4.95 -8.59 4.51
CA ALA A 137 -5.17 -7.38 3.72
C ALA A 137 -5.53 -6.19 4.63
N LEU A 138 -6.32 -6.43 5.67
CA LEU A 138 -6.61 -5.46 6.72
C LEU A 138 -5.36 -5.04 7.48
N GLY A 139 -4.52 -6.00 7.90
CA GLY A 139 -3.26 -5.74 8.60
C GLY A 139 -2.29 -4.88 7.78
N VAL A 140 -2.12 -5.19 6.50
CA VAL A 140 -1.29 -4.39 5.57
C VAL A 140 -1.84 -2.97 5.42
N ALA A 141 -3.17 -2.82 5.34
CA ALA A 141 -3.79 -1.50 5.27
C ALA A 141 -3.57 -0.67 6.54
N LEU A 142 -3.70 -1.30 7.72
CA LEU A 142 -3.42 -0.66 9.01
C LEU A 142 -1.94 -0.27 9.13
N GLN A 143 -1.03 -1.18 8.79
CA GLN A 143 0.41 -0.92 8.79
C GLN A 143 0.78 0.26 7.89
N THR A 144 0.24 0.28 6.67
CA THR A 144 0.48 1.38 5.73
C THR A 144 0.00 2.71 6.31
N ARG A 145 -1.18 2.72 6.93
CA ARG A 145 -1.74 3.91 7.57
C ARG A 145 -0.87 4.41 8.72
N SER A 146 -0.35 3.50 9.56
CA SER A 146 0.56 3.85 10.64
C SER A 146 1.85 4.49 10.12
N ILE A 147 2.46 3.91 9.07
CA ILE A 147 3.67 4.46 8.46
C ILE A 147 3.41 5.85 7.85
N GLU A 148 2.29 6.03 7.15
CA GLU A 148 1.90 7.31 6.57
C GLU A 148 1.72 8.38 7.66
N GLN A 149 1.07 8.01 8.77
CA GLN A 149 0.90 8.90 9.91
C GLN A 149 2.24 9.34 10.51
N THR A 150 3.17 8.39 10.72
CA THR A 150 4.52 8.70 11.21
C THR A 150 5.27 9.64 10.24
N ARG A 151 5.21 9.36 8.93
CA ARG A 151 5.84 10.22 7.92
C ARG A 151 5.29 11.62 7.90
N ASN A 152 3.96 11.77 8.04
CA ASN A 152 3.33 13.09 8.07
C ASN A 152 3.74 13.89 9.31
N SER A 153 3.90 13.24 10.47
CA SER A 153 4.43 13.89 11.67
C SER A 153 5.88 14.38 11.47
N ILE A 154 6.74 13.55 10.85
CA ILE A 154 8.13 13.95 10.54
C ILE A 154 8.16 15.12 9.56
N ARG A 155 7.35 15.07 8.49
CA ARG A 155 7.24 16.16 7.52
C ARG A 155 6.81 17.46 8.18
N GLY A 156 5.82 17.42 9.08
CA GLY A 156 5.40 18.60 9.84
C GLY A 156 6.53 19.21 10.67
N LEU A 157 7.39 18.40 11.28
CA LEU A 157 8.58 18.88 12.00
C LEU A 157 9.63 19.48 11.06
N MET A 158 9.82 18.92 9.86
CA MET A 158 10.73 19.47 8.86
C MET A 158 10.24 20.80 8.29
N ASP A 159 8.93 20.94 8.08
CA ASP A 159 8.32 22.18 7.58
C ASP A 159 8.40 23.34 8.60
N LEU A 160 8.55 23.01 9.89
CA LEU A 160 8.83 23.98 10.95
C LEU A 160 10.27 24.52 10.92
N ALA A 161 11.22 23.82 10.26
CA ALA A 161 12.58 24.31 10.08
C ALA A 161 12.61 25.29 8.89
N PRO A 162 12.85 26.60 9.12
CA PRO A 162 12.86 27.58 8.04
C PRO A 162 14.02 27.28 7.08
N SER A 163 13.75 27.28 5.77
CA SER A 163 14.76 27.05 4.72
C SER A 163 15.74 28.22 4.55
N GLU A 164 15.53 29.31 5.28
CA GLU A 164 16.25 30.57 5.16
C GLU A 164 16.35 31.23 6.53
N ALA A 165 17.52 31.79 6.82
CA ALA A 165 17.81 32.50 8.04
C ALA A 165 18.31 33.90 7.73
N TRP A 166 17.97 34.86 8.59
CA TRP A 166 18.56 36.19 8.57
C TRP A 166 19.85 36.17 9.39
N VAL A 167 20.98 36.43 8.74
CA VAL A 167 22.29 36.50 9.37
C VAL A 167 22.74 37.95 9.42
N LYS A 168 23.21 38.42 10.58
CA LYS A 168 23.76 39.77 10.73
C LYS A 168 25.27 39.74 10.45
N GLU A 169 25.69 40.30 9.32
CA GLU A 169 27.10 40.47 8.93
C GLU A 169 27.38 41.97 8.75
N ASN A 170 28.45 42.47 9.37
CA ASN A 170 28.87 43.89 9.27
C ASN A 170 27.76 44.93 9.53
N GLY A 171 26.84 44.62 10.46
CA GLY A 171 25.73 45.51 10.80
C GLY A 171 24.52 45.45 9.86
N GLN A 172 24.59 44.70 8.76
CA GLN A 172 23.49 44.49 7.82
C GLN A 172 22.88 43.10 7.98
N LEU A 173 21.57 42.99 7.81
CA LEU A 173 20.86 41.71 7.81
C LEU A 173 20.86 41.14 6.38
N ILE A 174 21.54 40.01 6.19
CA ILE A 174 21.62 39.29 4.92
C ILE A 174 20.81 38.00 5.05
N LYS A 175 19.89 37.77 4.11
CA LYS A 175 19.11 36.54 4.05
C LYS A 175 19.95 35.44 3.41
N LYS A 176 20.24 34.36 4.14
CA LYS A 176 20.99 33.19 3.64
C LYS A 176 20.10 31.95 3.70
N ALA A 177 20.27 31.04 2.73
CA ALA A 177 19.66 29.72 2.82
C ALA A 177 20.31 28.96 3.98
N ALA A 178 19.49 28.25 4.76
CA ALA A 178 19.94 27.42 5.88
C ALA A 178 20.59 26.12 5.38
#